data_AF-A0A2Z2P0K7-F1
#
_entry.id   AF-A0A2Z2P0K7-F1
#
_cell.length_a   1.000
_cell.length_b   1.000
_cell.length_c   1.000
_cell.angle_alpha   90.00
_cell.angle_beta   90.00
_cell.angle_gamma   90.00
#
_symmetry.space_group_name_H-M   'P 1'
#
loop_
_entity.id
_entity.type
_entity.pdbx_description
1 polymer ?
#
loop_
_entity_poly.entity_id
_entity_poly.type
_entity_poly.pdbx_seq_one_letter_code
_entity_poly.pdbx_strand_id
1 'polypeptide(L)'
;MFIPMGTVVAVCMLVTLVFANRFPGMSLNRVTPPILLRIIGVVTGAAGLWNVLWYALRHLTELWGLMALGSGILMTLLSALLILAPEKQPPILNTLRPFAVVALAGFTFVYALTLYRL
;
A
#
# COMPACT_ATOMS: atom_id res chain seq x y z
N MET A 1 -0.12 -7.86 -24.81
CA MET A 1 -1.01 -7.26 -23.79
C MET A 1 -0.19 -7.14 -22.51
N PHE A 2 0.65 -6.09 -22.41
CA PHE A 2 1.45 -5.86 -21.22
C PHE A 2 0.51 -5.30 -20.16
N ILE A 3 0.29 -6.02 -19.06
CA ILE A 3 -0.30 -5.42 -17.87
C ILE A 3 0.73 -4.37 -17.44
N PRO A 4 0.47 -3.07 -17.59
CA PRO A 4 1.46 -2.07 -17.23
C PRO A 4 1.71 -2.25 -15.74
N MET A 5 2.97 -2.28 -15.33
CA MET A 5 3.42 -2.48 -13.95
C MET A 5 2.58 -1.68 -12.93
N GLY A 6 2.12 -0.49 -13.34
CA GLY A 6 1.23 0.37 -12.56
C GLY A 6 -0.14 -0.23 -12.20
N THR A 7 -0.71 -1.14 -13.00
CA THR A 7 -2.02 -1.78 -12.69
C THR A 7 -1.90 -2.73 -11.51
N VAL A 8 -0.85 -3.57 -11.49
CA VAL A 8 -0.61 -4.52 -10.40
C VAL A 8 -0.38 -3.74 -9.10
N VAL A 9 0.44 -2.70 -9.17
CA VAL A 9 0.75 -1.82 -8.04
C VAL A 9 -0.50 -1.08 -7.57
N ALA A 10 -1.33 -0.55 -8.48
CA ALA A 10 -2.60 0.12 -8.13
C ALA A 10 -3.59 -0.83 -7.45
N VAL A 11 -3.75 -2.06 -7.95
CA VAL A 11 -4.58 -3.08 -7.31
C VAL A 11 -4.05 -3.41 -5.92
N CYS A 12 -2.73 -3.61 -5.78
CA CYS A 12 -2.12 -3.86 -4.48
C CYS A 12 -2.31 -2.68 -3.51
N MET A 13 -2.21 -1.43 -3.97
CA MET A 13 -2.49 -0.26 -3.14
C MET A 13 -3.93 -0.22 -2.67
N LEU A 14 -4.88 -0.50 -3.57
CA LEU A 14 -6.31 -0.52 -3.25
C LEU A 14 -6.61 -1.61 -2.21
N VAL A 15 -6.02 -2.80 -2.37
CA VAL A 15 -6.12 -3.89 -1.40
C VAL A 15 -5.50 -3.47 -0.06
N THR A 16 -4.27 -2.94 -0.04
CA THR A 16 -3.65 -2.45 1.19
C THR A 16 -4.50 -1.37 1.85
N LEU A 17 -5.08 -0.46 1.08
CA LEU A 17 -5.95 0.59 1.58
C LEU A 17 -7.18 -0.01 2.27
N VAL A 18 -7.91 -0.92 1.61
CA VAL A 18 -9.13 -1.53 2.15
C VAL A 18 -8.86 -2.31 3.43
N PHE A 19 -7.76 -3.07 3.49
CA PHE A 19 -7.45 -3.91 4.66
C PHE A 19 -6.70 -3.18 5.77
N ALA A 20 -5.84 -2.21 5.45
CA ALA A 20 -5.14 -1.40 6.45
C ALA A 20 -6.03 -0.30 7.03
N ASN A 21 -7.14 0.03 6.37
CA ASN A 21 -8.12 0.97 6.86
C ASN A 21 -8.81 0.42 8.13
N ARG A 22 -8.63 1.14 9.24
CA ARG A 22 -9.28 0.88 10.54
C ARG A 22 -10.37 1.91 10.85
N PHE A 23 -10.96 2.54 9.83
CA PHE A 23 -12.06 3.47 10.04
C PHE A 23 -13.27 2.75 10.66
N PRO A 24 -13.95 3.39 11.63
CA PRO A 24 -14.97 2.76 12.47
C PRO A 24 -16.19 2.19 11.73
N GLY A 25 -16.43 2.58 10.46
CA GLY A 25 -17.52 2.07 9.63
C GLY A 25 -17.11 1.11 8.49
N MET A 26 -15.82 0.92 8.22
CA MET A 26 -15.34 0.17 7.05
C MET A 26 -14.10 -0.70 7.35
N SER A 27 -13.96 -1.13 8.61
CA SER A 27 -12.82 -1.94 9.07
C SER A 27 -13.02 -3.42 8.72
N LEU A 28 -12.79 -3.80 7.45
CA LEU A 28 -12.77 -5.19 7.00
C LEU A 28 -11.74 -6.05 7.76
N ASN A 29 -10.71 -5.40 8.30
CA ASN A 29 -9.69 -5.99 9.17
C ASN A 29 -10.29 -6.71 10.41
N ARG A 30 -11.46 -6.28 10.91
CA ARG A 30 -12.12 -6.93 12.07
C ARG A 30 -12.85 -8.22 11.70
N VAL A 31 -13.30 -8.34 10.44
CA VAL A 31 -14.10 -9.47 9.96
C VAL A 31 -13.21 -10.54 9.31
N THR A 32 -12.02 -10.13 8.85
CA THR A 32 -11.12 -10.99 8.10
C THR A 32 -10.27 -11.86 9.03
N PRO A 33 -10.12 -13.17 8.76
CA PRO A 33 -9.26 -14.02 9.56
C PRO A 33 -7.79 -13.56 9.52
N PRO A 34 -7.05 -13.69 10.64
CA PRO A 34 -5.69 -13.14 10.78
C PRO A 34 -4.68 -13.74 9.80
N ILE A 35 -4.91 -14.99 9.37
CA ILE A 35 -4.08 -15.66 8.35
C ILE A 35 -4.21 -14.96 7.00
N LEU A 36 -5.43 -14.59 6.60
CA LEU A 36 -5.68 -13.96 5.32
C LEU A 36 -5.10 -12.54 5.29
N LEU A 37 -5.21 -11.80 6.39
CA LEU A 37 -4.57 -10.49 6.56
C LEU A 37 -3.05 -10.56 6.44
N ARG A 38 -2.42 -11.60 7.00
CA ARG A 38 -0.98 -11.84 6.83
C ARG A 38 -0.61 -12.14 5.39
N ILE A 39 -1.37 -12.99 4.70
CA ILE A 39 -1.13 -13.30 3.28
C ILE A 39 -1.24 -12.01 2.46
N ILE A 40 -2.31 -11.24 2.65
CA ILE A 40 -2.52 -9.95 1.97
C ILE A 40 -1.34 -9.02 2.27
N GLY A 41 -0.95 -8.86 3.53
CA GLY A 41 0.17 -8.03 3.93
C GLY A 41 1.50 -8.49 3.30
N VAL A 42 1.76 -9.79 3.21
CA VAL A 42 2.99 -10.30 2.55
C VAL A 42 2.97 -9.99 1.06
N VAL A 43 1.84 -10.24 0.38
CA VAL A 43 1.68 -9.99 -1.06
C VAL A 43 1.82 -8.50 -1.37
N THR A 44 1.14 -7.64 -0.62
CA THR A 44 1.20 -6.19 -0.82
C THR A 44 2.56 -5.62 -0.39
N GLY A 45 3.17 -6.17 0.66
CA GLY A 45 4.52 -5.79 1.08
C GLY A 45 5.55 -6.12 0.00
N ALA A 46 5.49 -7.33 -0.56
CA ALA A 46 6.35 -7.75 -1.66
C ALA A 46 6.13 -6.89 -2.91
N ALA A 47 4.88 -6.58 -3.26
CA ALA A 47 4.56 -5.70 -4.38
C ALA A 47 5.07 -4.26 -4.17
N GLY A 48 4.96 -3.73 -2.95
CA GLY A 48 5.48 -2.40 -2.62
C GLY A 48 7.01 -2.36 -2.67
N LEU A 49 7.65 -3.41 -2.15
CA LEU A 49 9.11 -3.54 -2.19
C LEU A 49 9.61 -3.69 -3.63
N TRP A 50 8.93 -4.49 -4.44
CA TRP A 50 9.18 -4.60 -5.88
C TRP A 50 9.01 -3.24 -6.58
N ASN A 51 7.97 -2.48 -6.24
CA ASN A 51 7.75 -1.14 -6.78
C ASN A 51 8.90 -0.17 -6.48
N VAL A 52 9.44 -0.21 -5.25
CA VAL A 52 10.58 0.62 -4.84
C VAL A 52 11.88 0.15 -5.51
N LEU A 53 12.23 -1.13 -5.39
CA LEU A 53 13.52 -1.65 -5.85
C LEU A 53 13.63 -1.69 -7.36
N TRP A 54 12.53 -1.99 -8.07
CA TRP A 54 12.56 -2.16 -9.52
C TRP A 54 12.26 -0.86 -10.26
N TYR A 55 11.24 -0.12 -9.85
CA TYR A 55 10.79 1.06 -10.60
C TYR A 55 11.36 2.37 -10.04
N ALA A 56 11.22 2.60 -8.73
CA ALA A 56 11.69 3.84 -8.12
C ALA A 56 13.21 3.99 -8.29
N LEU A 57 13.98 2.93 -8.03
CA LEU A 57 15.44 2.94 -8.17
C LEU A 57 15.94 3.25 -9.59
N ARG A 58 15.13 2.96 -10.61
CA ARG A 58 15.46 3.21 -12.03
C ARG A 58 15.00 4.57 -12.54
N HIS A 59 14.04 5.20 -11.86
CA HIS A 59 13.43 6.47 -12.28
C HIS A 59 13.48 7.52 -11.16
N LEU A 60 14.55 7.52 -10.34
CA LEU A 60 14.70 8.43 -9.18
C LEU A 60 14.63 9.93 -9.55
N THR A 61 14.97 10.27 -10.79
CA THR A 61 14.94 11.64 -11.34
C THR A 61 13.59 12.02 -11.91
N GLU A 62 12.66 11.07 -12.07
CA GLU A 62 11.32 11.35 -12.57
C GLU A 62 10.32 11.47 -11.42
N LEU A 63 9.35 12.37 -11.59
CA LEU A 63 8.21 12.52 -10.67
C LEU A 63 7.51 11.18 -10.41
N TRP A 64 7.43 10.32 -11.43
CA TRP A 64 6.85 8.99 -11.34
C TRP A 64 7.63 8.02 -10.46
N GLY A 65 8.97 8.07 -10.52
CA GLY A 65 9.81 7.25 -9.64
C GLY A 65 9.73 7.71 -8.19
N LEU A 66 9.69 9.03 -7.94
CA LEU A 66 9.47 9.58 -6.59
C LEU A 66 8.09 9.19 -6.03
N MET A 67 7.04 9.24 -6.85
CA MET A 67 5.70 8.78 -6.45
C MET A 67 5.69 7.28 -6.15
N ALA A 68 6.33 6.46 -6.98
CA ALA A 68 6.45 5.02 -6.75
C ALA A 68 7.25 4.68 -5.47
N LEU A 69 8.25 5.50 -5.14
CA LEU A 69 9.04 5.40 -3.93
C LEU A 69 8.17 5.70 -2.70
N GLY A 70 7.50 6.84 -2.68
CA GLY A 70 6.63 7.24 -1.57
C GLY A 70 5.49 6.24 -1.35
N SER A 71 4.81 5.87 -2.43
CA SER A 71 3.69 4.94 -2.38
C SER A 71 4.12 3.52 -1.98
N GLY A 72 5.29 3.06 -2.45
CA GLY A 72 5.85 1.76 -2.09
C GLY A 72 6.33 1.69 -0.64
N ILE A 73 6.93 2.76 -0.10
CA ILE A 73 7.25 2.87 1.33
C ILE A 73 5.98 2.84 2.17
N LEU A 74 4.94 3.59 1.78
CA LEU A 74 3.65 3.58 2.48
C LEU A 74 3.00 2.19 2.45
N MET A 75 3.03 1.52 1.30
CA MET A 75 2.47 0.17 1.15
C MET A 75 3.22 -0.85 2.01
N THR A 76 4.56 -0.80 2.03
CA THR A 76 5.37 -1.72 2.85
C THR A 76 5.16 -1.47 4.33
N LEU A 77 5.06 -0.21 4.75
CA LEU A 77 4.76 0.17 6.14
C LEU A 77 3.38 -0.32 6.59
N LEU A 78 2.33 -0.11 5.77
CA LEU A 78 0.98 -0.58 6.06
C LEU A 78 0.87 -2.12 6.00
N SER A 79 1.64 -2.76 5.12
CA SER A 79 1.74 -4.22 5.04
C SER A 79 2.40 -4.82 6.28
N ALA A 80 3.46 -4.20 6.80
CA ALA A 80 4.07 -4.62 8.07
C ALA A 80 3.05 -4.52 9.23
N LEU A 81 2.20 -3.49 9.22
CA LEU A 81 1.10 -3.35 10.18
C LEU A 81 -0.02 -4.39 10.03
N LEU A 82 -0.22 -4.95 8.84
CA LEU A 82 -1.16 -6.06 8.61
C LEU A 82 -0.59 -7.41 9.06
N ILE A 83 0.73 -7.59 8.96
CA ILE A 83 1.42 -8.83 9.35
C ILE A 83 1.60 -8.90 10.88
N LEU A 84 1.96 -7.78 11.52
CA LEU A 84 2.18 -7.72 12.96
C LEU A 84 0.87 -7.78 13.74
N ALA A 85 0.85 -8.64 14.77
CA ALA A 85 -0.24 -8.70 15.72
C ALA A 85 -0.44 -7.34 16.42
N PRO A 86 -1.69 -6.91 16.67
CA PRO A 86 -1.99 -5.60 17.25
C PRO A 86 -1.29 -5.35 18.60
N GLU A 87 -0.98 -6.40 19.35
CA GLU A 87 -0.27 -6.36 20.64
C GLU A 87 1.22 -5.98 20.52
N LYS A 88 1.83 -6.23 19.35
CA LYS A 88 3.25 -5.93 19.09
C LYS A 88 3.45 -4.63 18.29
N GLN A 89 2.39 -3.87 18.04
CA GLN A 89 2.46 -2.68 17.21
C GLN A 89 2.95 -1.48 18.02
N PRO A 90 4.01 -0.78 17.59
CA PRO A 90 4.45 0.42 18.29
C PRO A 90 3.37 1.50 18.23
N PRO A 91 3.11 2.23 19.34
CA PRO A 91 2.01 3.20 19.43
C PRO A 91 2.15 4.32 18.39
N ILE A 92 3.38 4.73 18.08
CA ILE A 92 3.70 5.73 17.06
C ILE A 92 3.17 5.32 15.67
N LEU A 93 3.37 4.05 15.30
CA LEU A 93 2.94 3.52 14.00
C LEU A 93 1.42 3.40 13.91
N ASN A 94 0.75 3.13 15.02
CA ASN A 94 -0.71 3.06 15.08
C ASN A 94 -1.34 4.46 14.99
N THR A 95 -0.69 5.49 15.56
CA THR A 95 -1.08 6.90 15.40
C THR A 95 -0.84 7.41 13.98
N LEU A 96 0.26 7.00 13.34
CA LEU A 96 0.59 7.37 11.95
C LEU A 96 -0.21 6.59 10.90
N ARG A 97 -0.80 5.44 11.27
CA ARG A 97 -1.60 4.61 10.35
C ARG A 97 -2.67 5.39 9.58
N PRO A 98 -3.58 6.16 10.19
CA PRO A 98 -4.59 6.90 9.43
C PRO A 98 -3.96 7.88 8.43
N PHE A 99 -2.87 8.56 8.80
CA PHE A 99 -2.13 9.43 7.89
C PHE A 99 -1.52 8.64 6.72
N ALA A 100 -0.94 7.48 6.99
CA ALA A 100 -0.37 6.61 5.96
C ALA A 100 -1.46 6.06 5.02
N VAL A 101 -2.64 5.71 5.54
CA VAL A 101 -3.78 5.28 4.72
C VAL A 101 -4.29 6.42 3.83
N VAL A 102 -4.44 7.63 4.36
CA VAL A 102 -4.85 8.81 3.57
C VAL A 102 -3.81 9.16 2.51
N ALA A 103 -2.52 9.12 2.84
CA ALA A 103 -1.45 9.34 1.89
C ALA A 103 -1.47 8.28 0.76
N LEU A 104 -1.62 6.99 1.13
CA LEU A 104 -1.76 5.91 0.15
C LEU A 104 -3.02 6.09 -0.71
N ALA A 105 -4.12 6.59 -0.15
CA ALA A 105 -5.33 6.94 -0.92
C ALA A 105 -5.04 7.98 -1.99
N GLY A 106 -4.31 9.04 -1.63
CA GLY A 106 -3.87 10.07 -2.56
C GLY A 106 -3.04 9.48 -3.71
N PHE A 107 -2.05 8.65 -3.39
CA PHE A 107 -1.25 7.97 -4.41
C PHE A 107 -2.07 7.03 -5.30
N THR A 108 -3.01 6.29 -4.71
CA THR A 108 -3.91 5.39 -5.45
C THR A 108 -4.80 6.18 -6.41
N PHE A 109 -5.33 7.32 -5.96
CA PHE A 109 -6.18 8.18 -6.79
C PHE A 109 -5.41 8.80 -7.94
N VAL A 110 -4.19 9.29 -7.68
CA VAL A 110 -3.30 9.78 -8.74
C VAL A 110 -3.02 8.65 -9.74
N TYR A 111 -2.58 7.48 -9.28
CA TYR A 111 -2.33 6.32 -10.16
C TYR A 111 -3.54 5.92 -11.01
N ALA A 112 -4.73 5.90 -10.41
CA ALA A 112 -5.97 5.56 -11.11
C ALA A 112 -6.32 6.60 -12.19
N LEU A 113 -6.17 7.90 -11.89
CA LEU A 113 -6.39 8.96 -12.87
C LEU A 113 -5.41 8.88 -14.03
N THR A 114 -4.14 8.60 -13.75
CA THR A 114 -3.15 8.52 -14.82
C THR A 114 -3.34 7.28 -15.68
N LEU A 115 -3.72 6.13 -15.09
CA LEU A 115 -4.12 4.94 -15.85
C LEU A 115 -5.37 5.19 -16.71
N TYR A 116 -6.34 5.99 -16.24
CA TYR A 116 -7.53 6.33 -17.00
C TYR A 116 -7.25 7.27 -18.19
N ARG A 117 -6.18 8.06 -18.11
CA ARG A 117 -5.77 9.00 -19.18
C ARG A 117 -4.80 8.38 -20.21
N LEU A 118 -4.38 7.15 -19.99
CA LEU A 118 -3.46 6.37 -20.85
C LEU A 118 -4.25 5.47 -21.80
#